data_AF-A0A8W8JXA5-F1
#
_entry.id   AF-A0A8W8JXA5-F1
#
_cell.length_a   1.000
_cell.length_b   1.000
_cell.length_c   1.000
_cell.angle_alpha   90.00
_cell.angle_beta   90.00
_cell.angle_gamma   90.00
#
_symmetry.space_group_name_H-M   'P 1'
#
loop_
_entity.id
_entity.type
_entity.pdbx_description
1 polymer ?
#
loop_
_entity_poly.entity_id
_entity_poly.type
_entity_poly.pdbx_seq_one_letter_code
_entity_poly.pdbx_strand_id
1 'polypeptide(L)'
;EFATIITHIIVLILGFLFGIFSIRQPFQRKTHSDHEDEALFVGDDRCCPICFDRNKSIAFHCGHTFCSQCSDQLTVCPNCCVKVTQRLRLFS
;
A
#
# COMPACT_ATOMS: atom_id res chain seq x y z
N GLU A 1 -24.04 23.87 -27.59
CA GLU A 1 -25.11 23.35 -26.71
C GLU A 1 -24.99 21.83 -26.50
N PHE A 2 -24.96 21.00 -27.55
CA PHE A 2 -24.68 19.55 -27.39
C PHE A 2 -23.20 19.20 -27.18
N ALA A 3 -22.29 19.86 -27.90
CA ALA A 3 -20.85 19.60 -27.80
C ALA A 3 -20.29 19.86 -26.39
N THR A 4 -20.82 20.87 -25.69
CA THR A 4 -20.46 21.20 -24.30
C THR A 4 -20.95 20.15 -23.31
N ILE A 5 -22.15 19.60 -23.52
CA ILE A 5 -22.68 18.52 -22.66
C ILE A 5 -21.84 17.25 -22.85
N ILE A 6 -21.47 16.93 -24.10
CA ILE A 6 -20.65 15.76 -24.42
C ILE A 6 -19.26 15.87 -23.78
N THR A 7 -18.60 17.04 -23.85
CA THR A 7 -17.29 17.22 -23.21
C THR A 7 -17.35 17.11 -21.70
N HIS A 8 -18.38 17.67 -21.05
CA HIS A 8 -18.57 17.52 -19.61
C HIS A 8 -18.79 16.06 -19.20
N ILE A 9 -19.60 15.30 -19.93
CA ILE A 9 -19.83 13.87 -19.66
C ILE A 9 -18.55 13.06 -19.83
N ILE A 10 -17.76 13.31 -20.88
CA ILE A 10 -16.48 12.62 -21.11
C ILE A 10 -15.49 12.89 -19.98
N VAL A 11 -15.36 14.15 -19.53
CA VAL A 11 -14.46 14.51 -18.43
C VAL A 11 -14.91 13.86 -17.11
N LEU A 12 -16.21 13.77 -16.86
CA LEU A 12 -16.74 13.06 -15.70
C LEU A 12 -16.49 11.55 -15.78
N ILE A 13 -16.68 10.92 -16.94
CA ILE A 13 -16.45 9.48 -17.13
C ILE A 13 -14.95 9.15 -17.03
N LEU A 14 -14.09 9.92 -17.69
CA LEU A 14 -12.64 9.72 -17.62
C LEU A 14 -12.11 10.06 -16.22
N GLY A 15 -12.59 11.14 -15.60
CA GLY A 15 -12.24 11.50 -14.23
C GLY A 15 -12.72 10.48 -13.22
N PHE A 16 -13.89 9.87 -13.44
CA PHE A 16 -14.40 8.80 -12.60
C PHE A 16 -13.56 7.54 -12.80
N LEU A 17 -13.41 7.03 -14.03
CA LEU A 17 -12.61 5.82 -14.35
C LEU A 17 -11.14 5.95 -13.93
N PHE A 18 -10.53 7.11 -14.10
CA PHE A 18 -9.16 7.39 -13.70
C PHE A 18 -9.04 7.66 -12.19
N GLY A 19 -10.08 8.24 -11.58
CA GLY A 19 -10.20 8.46 -10.14
C GLY A 19 -10.33 7.17 -9.33
N ILE A 20 -11.09 6.18 -9.82
CA ILE A 20 -11.12 4.83 -9.20
C ILE A 20 -9.80 4.07 -9.41
N PHE A 21 -9.01 4.42 -10.44
CA PHE A 21 -7.72 3.78 -10.70
C PHE A 21 -6.61 4.31 -9.77
N SER A 22 -6.60 5.62 -9.46
CA SER A 22 -5.60 6.20 -8.55
C SER A 22 -5.87 5.91 -7.06
N ILE A 23 -7.12 5.64 -6.67
CA ILE A 23 -7.45 5.23 -5.28
C ILE A 23 -7.23 3.72 -5.07
N ARG A 24 -6.93 2.96 -6.14
CA ARG A 24 -6.69 1.52 -6.09
C ARG A 24 -5.24 1.17 -6.42
N GLN A 25 -4.30 1.72 -5.67
CA GLN A 25 -3.27 0.84 -5.10
C GLN A 25 -3.84 0.27 -3.80
N PRO A 26 -4.54 -0.88 -3.83
CA PRO A 26 -4.67 -1.66 -2.62
C PRO A 26 -3.26 -2.10 -2.26
N PHE A 27 -2.68 -1.40 -1.31
CA PHE A 27 -1.52 -1.86 -0.58
C PHE A 27 -1.85 -3.26 -0.04
N GLN A 28 -1.19 -4.24 -0.65
CA GLN A 28 -1.37 -5.70 -0.59
C GLN A 28 -2.12 -6.21 0.65
N ARG A 29 -3.39 -6.62 0.46
CA ARG A 29 -4.04 -7.57 1.36
C ARG A 29 -4.46 -8.79 0.55
N LYS A 30 -3.52 -9.72 0.36
CA LYS A 30 -3.84 -11.10 -0.04
C LYS A 30 -3.86 -11.94 1.24
N THR A 31 -5.04 -12.03 1.85
CA THR A 31 -5.34 -13.10 2.80
C THR A 31 -5.76 -14.30 1.96
N HIS A 32 -4.82 -15.18 1.65
CA HIS A 32 -5.14 -16.53 1.18
C HIS A 32 -4.74 -17.49 2.29
N SER A 33 -5.65 -17.69 3.23
CA SER A 33 -5.64 -18.88 4.07
C SER A 33 -6.23 -20.02 3.26
N ASP A 34 -5.78 -21.24 3.57
CA ASP A 34 -6.43 -22.52 3.28
C ASP A 34 -5.95 -23.23 1.99
N HIS A 35 -4.69 -23.66 1.97
CA HIS A 35 -4.36 -25.08 1.75
C HIS A 35 -2.91 -25.39 2.14
N GLU A 36 -2.76 -26.46 2.92
CA GLU A 36 -1.54 -26.99 3.53
C GLU A 36 -0.71 -27.77 2.49
N ASP A 37 0.62 -27.77 2.66
CA ASP A 37 1.63 -28.61 1.98
C ASP A 37 2.31 -28.11 0.69
N GLU A 38 3.12 -27.04 0.78
CA GLU A 38 4.38 -26.97 0.00
C GLU A 38 5.37 -26.01 0.69
N ALA A 39 6.32 -26.58 1.44
CA ALA A 39 7.41 -25.86 2.07
C ALA A 39 8.45 -25.41 1.02
N LEU A 40 8.08 -24.43 0.21
CA LEU A 40 9.01 -23.58 -0.52
C LEU A 40 8.94 -22.21 0.15
N PHE A 41 10.10 -21.61 0.40
CA PHE A 41 10.28 -20.35 1.12
C PHE A 41 9.51 -19.19 0.45
N VAL A 42 8.20 -19.12 0.68
CA VAL A 42 7.38 -17.96 0.40
C VAL A 42 7.56 -17.08 1.61
N GLY A 43 8.42 -16.08 1.49
CA GLY A 43 8.64 -15.11 2.55
C GLY A 43 7.29 -14.61 3.05
N ASP A 44 7.07 -14.70 4.36
CA ASP A 44 5.82 -14.27 4.96
C ASP A 44 5.58 -12.81 4.58
N ASP A 45 4.56 -12.57 3.74
CA ASP A 45 4.13 -11.25 3.30
C ASP A 45 3.71 -10.37 4.49
N ARG A 46 3.73 -10.87 5.73
CA ARG A 46 3.54 -10.12 6.96
C ARG A 46 4.85 -9.66 7.60
N CYS A 47 5.99 -10.24 7.26
CA CYS A 47 7.30 -9.88 7.80
C CYS A 47 7.80 -8.55 7.25
N CYS A 48 8.54 -7.83 8.08
CA CYS A 48 9.16 -6.57 7.70
C CYS A 48 10.23 -6.82 6.63
N PRO A 49 10.22 -6.10 5.49
CA PRO A 49 11.14 -6.35 4.38
C PRO A 49 12.59 -5.91 4.66
N ILE A 50 12.86 -5.37 5.86
CA ILE A 50 14.19 -4.90 6.25
C ILE A 50 14.87 -5.94 7.13
N CYS A 51 14.18 -6.42 8.17
CA CYS A 51 14.76 -7.38 9.11
C CYS A 51 14.34 -8.83 8.85
N PHE A 52 13.28 -9.08 8.08
CA PHE A 52 12.70 -10.40 7.81
C PHE A 52 12.35 -11.24 9.06
N ASP A 53 12.36 -10.62 10.24
CA ASP A 53 12.23 -11.28 11.55
C ASP A 53 10.92 -10.92 12.25
N ARG A 54 10.52 -9.64 12.17
CA ARG A 54 9.33 -9.11 12.86
C ARG A 54 8.22 -8.77 11.88
N ASN A 55 6.98 -8.93 12.30
CA ASN A 55 5.82 -8.51 11.50
C ASN A 55 5.73 -7.00 11.33
N LYS A 56 5.09 -6.58 10.25
CA LYS A 56 4.77 -5.18 9.96
C LYS A 56 3.74 -4.67 10.98
N SER A 57 4.07 -3.57 11.65
CA SER A 57 3.23 -2.97 12.70
C SER A 57 3.10 -1.45 12.57
N ILE A 58 3.84 -0.82 11.66
CA ILE A 58 3.85 0.62 11.42
C ILE A 58 3.60 0.88 9.94
N ALA A 59 2.70 1.81 9.63
CA ALA A 59 2.54 2.42 8.31
C ALA A 59 3.10 3.85 8.32
N PHE A 60 3.85 4.21 7.27
CA PHE A 60 4.20 5.60 7.01
C PHE A 60 3.04 6.32 6.31
N HIS A 61 3.04 7.66 6.35
CA HIS A 61 2.07 8.48 5.61
C HIS A 61 2.05 8.19 4.10
N CYS A 62 3.15 7.69 3.53
CA CYS A 62 3.21 7.26 2.13
C CYS A 62 2.57 5.88 1.86
N GLY A 63 2.00 5.22 2.87
CA GLY A 63 1.29 3.94 2.74
C GLY A 63 2.15 2.69 2.93
N HIS A 64 3.48 2.79 2.90
CA HIS A 64 4.38 1.64 3.10
C HIS A 64 4.53 1.27 4.56
N THR A 65 4.71 -0.03 4.83
CA THR A 65 4.67 -0.57 6.19
C THR A 65 5.92 -1.35 6.58
N PHE A 66 6.32 -1.23 7.84
CA PHE A 66 7.52 -1.83 8.43
C PHE A 66 7.21 -2.30 9.87
N CYS A 67 8.13 -3.05 10.50
CA CYS A 67 8.04 -3.30 11.94
C CYS A 67 8.42 -2.02 12.72
N SER A 68 8.00 -1.94 13.98
CA SER A 68 8.30 -0.79 14.88
C SER A 68 9.79 -0.44 14.91
N GLN A 69 10.65 -1.40 15.21
CA GLN A 69 12.08 -1.19 15.40
C GLN A 69 12.82 -0.72 14.14
N CYS A 70 12.43 -1.22 12.96
CA CYS A 70 13.00 -0.74 11.71
C CYS A 70 12.44 0.66 11.35
N SER A 71 11.17 0.92 11.64
CA SER A 71 10.53 2.19 11.31
C SER A 71 11.11 3.40 12.06
N ASP A 72 11.64 3.19 13.27
CA ASP A 72 12.21 4.24 14.12
C ASP A 72 13.53 4.77 13.57
N GLN A 73 14.29 3.92 12.86
CA GLN A 73 15.58 4.27 12.27
C GLN A 73 15.45 4.93 10.89
N LEU A 74 14.25 4.93 10.30
CA LEU A 74 14.01 5.43 8.95
C LEU A 74 13.49 6.87 8.99
N THR A 75 14.23 7.79 8.38
CA THR A 75 13.79 9.18 8.12
C THR A 75 13.17 9.35 6.73
N VAL A 76 13.45 8.41 5.83
CA VAL A 76 12.94 8.33 4.46
C VAL A 76 12.43 6.91 4.21
N CYS A 77 11.31 6.79 3.52
CA CYS A 77 10.76 5.49 3.15
C CYS A 77 11.66 4.81 2.11
N PRO A 78 12.16 3.58 2.34
CA PRO A 78 13.03 2.88 1.39
C PRO A 78 12.30 2.44 0.11
N ASN A 79 10.97 2.34 0.13
CA ASN A 79 10.19 1.90 -1.03
C ASN A 79 9.86 3.03 -2.02
N CYS A 80 9.72 4.27 -1.54
CA CYS A 80 9.27 5.38 -2.38
C CYS A 80 10.12 6.66 -2.26
N CYS A 81 11.19 6.62 -1.46
CA CYS A 81 12.12 7.73 -1.26
C CYS A 81 11.47 9.04 -0.73
N VAL A 82 10.28 8.94 -0.12
CA VAL A 82 9.58 10.07 0.51
C VAL A 82 9.96 10.20 1.98
N LYS A 83 10.16 11.44 2.46
CA LYS A 83 10.43 11.73 3.87
C LYS A 83 9.30 11.24 4.78
N VAL A 84 9.66 10.56 5.86
CA VAL A 84 8.71 10.08 6.86
C VAL A 84 8.28 11.24 7.75
N THR A 85 7.03 11.68 7.59
CA THR A 85 6.41 12.74 8.41
C THR A 85 5.57 12.19 9.54
N GLN A 86 4.95 11.02 9.36
CA GLN A 86 4.06 10.39 10.32
C GLN A 86 4.22 8.87 10.30
N ARG A 87 4.08 8.26 11.47
CA ARG A 87 4.08 6.81 11.71
C ARG A 87 2.76 6.42 12.38
N LEU A 88 2.01 5.52 11.75
CA LEU A 88 0.73 5.02 12.24
C LEU A 88 0.91 3.59 12.74
N ARG A 89 0.51 3.29 13.96
CA ARG A 89 0.47 1.91 14.45
C ARG A 89 -0.70 1.18 13.81
N LEU A 90 -0.40 0.02 13.23
CA LEU A 90 -1.38 -0.90 12.71
C LEU A 90 -1.83 -1.82 13.85
N PHE A 91 -3.13 -1.94 14.02
CA PHE A 91 -3.76 -2.93 14.90
C PHE A 91 -4.47 -3.91 13.98
N SER A 92 -4.01 -5.17 13.95
CA SER A 92 -4.58 -6.27 13.18
C SER A 92 -5.14 -7.32 14.10
#